data_AF-A0A955ZAG6-F1
#
_entry.id   AF-A0A955ZAG6-F1
#
_cell.length_a   1.000
_cell.length_b   1.000
_cell.length_c   1.000
_cell.angle_alpha   90.00
_cell.angle_beta   90.00
_cell.angle_gamma   90.00
#
_symmetry.space_group_name_H-M   'P 1'
#
loop_
_entity.id
_entity.type
_entity.pdbx_description
1 polymer ?
#
loop_
_entity_poly.entity_id
_entity_poly.type
_entity_poly.pdbx_seq_one_letter_code
_entity_poly.pdbx_strand_id
1 'polypeptide(L)'
;AFEMPQNERMAVVQMLLVRALVARFAREPYTAPLVRWGTDLHDRFMLPHFLWKDARDVCDDLARVGIRVDEEWIRPFVECRFPIFGTVELDGVLLEIRSAAEPWPTLGEESVGSVVARYV
;
A
#
# COMPACT_ATOMS: atom_id res chain seq x y z
N ALA A 1 1.02 1.41 10.42
CA ALA A 1 2.23 2.28 10.34
C ALA A 1 2.83 2.09 8.95
N PHE A 2 3.43 3.12 8.34
CA PHE A 2 4.25 2.89 7.14
C PHE A 2 5.44 2.01 7.53
N GLU A 3 5.73 0.97 6.75
CA GLU A 3 6.93 0.15 6.94
C GLU A 3 8.19 1.02 6.85
N MET A 4 9.26 0.57 7.52
CA MET A 4 10.53 1.28 7.50
C MET A 4 11.14 1.19 6.09
N PRO A 5 11.44 2.32 5.43
CA PRO A 5 11.95 2.31 4.07
C PRO A 5 13.34 1.66 4.03
N GLN A 6 13.59 0.84 3.00
CA GLN A 6 14.84 0.07 2.87
C GLN A 6 16.07 0.95 2.59
N ASN A 7 15.86 2.18 2.10
CA ASN A 7 16.92 3.15 1.83
C ASN A 7 16.38 4.60 1.90
N GLU A 8 17.29 5.56 1.86
CA GLU A 8 17.00 6.99 1.95
C GLU A 8 16.14 7.52 0.80
N ARG A 9 16.27 6.96 -0.41
CA ARG A 9 15.48 7.39 -1.57
C ARG A 9 14.01 7.02 -1.37
N MET A 10 13.75 5.80 -0.93
CA MET A 10 12.41 5.37 -0.54
C MET A 10 11.87 6.23 0.61
N ALA A 11 12.70 6.56 1.61
CA ALA A 11 12.28 7.46 2.69
C ALA A 11 11.83 8.83 2.17
N VAL A 12 12.55 9.40 1.20
CA VAL A 12 12.18 10.67 0.54
C VAL A 12 10.84 10.53 -0.19
N VAL A 13 10.63 9.46 -0.95
CA VAL A 13 9.35 9.22 -1.67
C VAL A 13 8.19 9.09 -0.69
N GLN A 14 8.37 8.35 0.39
CA GLN A 14 7.35 8.19 1.43
C GLN A 14 6.99 9.54 2.09
N MET A 15 8.00 10.35 2.42
CA MET A 15 7.78 11.69 2.98
C MET A 15 7.15 12.66 1.98
N LEU A 16 7.51 12.57 0.70
CA LEU A 16 6.88 13.33 -0.37
C LEU A 16 5.40 12.98 -0.47
N LEU A 17 5.06 11.68 -0.50
CA LEU A 17 3.68 11.22 -0.59
C LEU A 17 2.83 11.71 0.59
N VAL A 18 3.34 11.57 1.82
CA VAL A 18 2.64 12.06 3.01
C VAL A 18 2.40 13.57 2.93
N ARG A 19 3.42 14.36 2.56
CA ARG A 19 3.28 15.82 2.42
C ARG A 19 2.31 16.21 1.30
N ALA A 20 2.33 15.49 0.18
CA ALA A 20 1.41 15.68 -0.92
C ALA A 20 -0.05 15.46 -0.50
N LEU A 21 -0.32 14.38 0.24
CA LEU A 21 -1.65 14.07 0.77
C LEU A 21 -2.13 15.13 1.76
N VAL A 22 -1.27 15.55 2.70
CA VAL A 22 -1.59 16.64 3.64
C VAL A 22 -1.93 17.94 2.89
N ALA A 23 -1.11 18.31 1.90
CA ALA A 23 -1.35 19.50 1.09
C ALA A 23 -2.65 19.40 0.28
N ARG A 24 -2.95 18.22 -0.30
CA ARG A 24 -4.21 17.93 -1.00
C ARG A 24 -5.40 18.12 -0.06
N PHE A 25 -5.38 17.49 1.11
CA PHE A 25 -6.50 17.54 2.06
C PHE A 25 -6.70 18.92 2.70
N ALA A 26 -5.62 19.70 2.85
CA ALA A 26 -5.70 21.08 3.32
C ALA A 26 -6.34 22.02 2.29
N ARG A 27 -6.11 21.78 0.99
CA ARG A 27 -6.75 22.54 -0.10
C ARG A 27 -8.20 22.15 -0.30
N GLU A 28 -8.46 20.85 -0.33
CA GLU A 28 -9.79 20.30 -0.55
C GLU A 28 -9.99 19.13 0.40
N PRO A 29 -10.88 19.23 1.40
CA PRO A 29 -11.16 18.13 2.31
C PRO A 29 -11.67 16.89 1.57
N TYR A 30 -11.25 15.70 1.99
CA TYR A 30 -11.76 14.44 1.43
C TYR A 30 -12.99 13.98 2.22
N THR A 31 -14.18 14.12 1.65
CA THR A 31 -15.47 13.84 2.32
C THR A 31 -16.23 12.66 1.74
N ALA A 32 -15.56 11.79 0.97
CA ALA A 32 -16.19 10.59 0.43
C ALA A 32 -16.63 9.66 1.58
N PRO A 33 -17.75 8.93 1.44
CA PRO A 33 -18.19 8.00 2.47
C PRO A 33 -17.15 6.88 2.68
N LEU A 34 -17.05 6.41 3.92
CA LEU A 34 -16.21 5.27 4.24
C LEU A 34 -16.73 4.01 3.53
N VAL A 35 -15.83 3.27 2.88
CA VAL A 35 -16.16 2.01 2.22
C VAL A 35 -16.01 0.86 3.21
N ARG A 36 -17.06 0.06 3.38
CA ARG A 36 -17.03 -1.16 4.20
C ARG A 36 -16.61 -2.34 3.33
N TRP A 37 -15.30 -2.61 3.29
CA TRP A 37 -14.71 -3.65 2.44
C TRP A 37 -15.08 -5.09 2.82
N GLY A 38 -15.29 -5.41 4.10
CA GLY A 38 -15.58 -6.79 4.51
C GLY A 38 -14.47 -7.75 4.07
N THR A 39 -14.85 -8.89 3.47
CA THR A 39 -13.88 -9.90 2.99
C THR A 39 -13.11 -9.46 1.75
N ASP A 40 -13.66 -8.52 0.94
CA ASP A 40 -12.93 -7.97 -0.21
C ASP A 40 -11.59 -7.34 0.20
N LEU A 41 -11.45 -6.91 1.46
CA LEU A 41 -10.19 -6.40 1.98
C LEU A 41 -9.07 -7.44 1.85
N HIS A 42 -9.36 -8.69 2.21
CA HIS A 42 -8.42 -9.80 2.13
C HIS A 42 -8.30 -10.32 0.70
N ASP A 43 -9.42 -10.45 -0.01
CA ASP A 43 -9.43 -11.06 -1.34
C ASP A 43 -8.71 -10.19 -2.40
N ARG A 44 -8.73 -8.87 -2.22
CA ARG A 44 -8.13 -7.92 -3.17
C ARG A 44 -6.83 -7.34 -2.66
N PHE A 45 -6.86 -6.73 -1.47
CA PHE A 45 -5.74 -5.91 -1.01
C PHE A 45 -4.61 -6.71 -0.34
N MET A 46 -4.66 -8.05 -0.41
CA MET A 46 -3.50 -8.91 -0.18
C MET A 46 -2.69 -9.16 -1.47
N LEU A 47 -3.21 -8.78 -2.64
CA LEU A 47 -2.58 -9.03 -3.93
C LEU A 47 -1.93 -7.76 -4.51
N PRO A 48 -0.74 -7.87 -5.14
CA PRO A 48 -0.01 -6.72 -5.67
C PRO A 48 -0.80 -5.94 -6.72
N HIS A 49 -1.61 -6.62 -7.52
CA HIS A 49 -2.39 -6.00 -8.60
C HIS A 49 -3.36 -4.92 -8.09
N PHE A 50 -4.17 -5.25 -7.07
CA PHE A 50 -5.18 -4.31 -6.57
C PHE A 50 -4.53 -3.16 -5.79
N LEU A 51 -3.49 -3.45 -5.01
CA LEU A 51 -2.74 -2.41 -4.31
C LEU A 51 -2.04 -1.45 -5.28
N TRP A 52 -1.45 -1.98 -6.37
CA TRP A 52 -0.83 -1.14 -7.39
C TRP A 52 -1.85 -0.26 -8.09
N LYS A 53 -3.03 -0.80 -8.40
CA LYS A 53 -4.12 0.01 -8.97
C LYS A 53 -4.54 1.13 -8.01
N ASP A 54 -4.78 0.82 -6.74
CA ASP A 54 -5.19 1.81 -5.73
C ASP A 54 -4.12 2.91 -5.54
N ALA A 55 -2.84 2.53 -5.52
CA ALA A 55 -1.75 3.48 -5.40
C ALA A 55 -1.63 4.43 -6.62
N ARG A 56 -1.96 3.94 -7.83
CA ARG A 56 -2.07 4.80 -9.03
C ARG A 56 -3.25 5.75 -8.94
N ASP A 57 -4.40 5.29 -8.45
CA ASP A 57 -5.57 6.13 -8.25
C ASP A 57 -5.26 7.30 -7.28
N VAL A 58 -4.42 7.07 -6.26
CA VAL A 58 -3.90 8.12 -5.37
C VAL A 58 -2.99 9.11 -6.11
N CYS A 59 -2.08 8.62 -6.97
CA CYS A 59 -1.23 9.50 -7.78
C CYS A 59 -2.05 10.37 -8.74
N ASP A 60 -3.09 9.80 -9.35
CA ASP A 60 -4.03 10.53 -10.20
C ASP A 60 -4.82 11.58 -9.42
N ASP A 61 -5.27 11.28 -8.20
CA ASP A 61 -5.95 12.25 -7.34
C ASP A 61 -5.05 13.46 -7.01
N LEU A 62 -3.79 13.20 -6.68
CA LEU A 62 -2.80 14.25 -6.43
C LEU A 62 -2.54 15.07 -7.71
N ALA A 63 -2.44 14.41 -8.87
CA ALA A 63 -2.24 15.08 -10.14
C ALA A 63 -3.41 16.01 -10.50
N ARG A 64 -4.66 15.63 -10.19
CA ARG A 64 -5.86 16.47 -10.40
C ARG A 64 -5.78 17.81 -9.65
N VAL A 65 -5.15 17.83 -8.48
CA VAL A 65 -4.92 19.06 -7.71
C VAL A 65 -3.60 19.76 -8.07
N GLY A 66 -2.86 19.26 -9.06
CA GLY A 66 -1.60 19.84 -9.53
C GLY A 66 -0.37 19.43 -8.74
N ILE A 67 -0.46 18.36 -7.93
CA ILE A 67 0.69 17.78 -7.21
C ILE A 67 1.12 16.51 -7.95
N ARG A 68 2.23 16.56 -8.68
CA ARG A 68 2.72 15.39 -9.42
C ARG A 68 3.55 14.48 -8.51
N VAL A 69 3.05 13.28 -8.28
CA VAL A 69 3.82 12.14 -7.75
C VAL A 69 3.85 11.10 -8.86
N ASP A 70 5.06 10.72 -9.31
CA ASP A 70 5.19 9.71 -10.35
C ASP A 70 4.97 8.31 -9.75
N GLU A 71 4.11 7.51 -10.39
CA GLU A 71 3.84 6.15 -9.93
C GLU A 71 5.11 5.30 -9.90
N GLU A 72 6.06 5.52 -10.81
CA GLU A 72 7.31 4.77 -10.82
C GLU A 72 8.18 5.03 -9.58
N TRP A 73 7.98 6.15 -8.87
CA TRP A 73 8.69 6.42 -7.61
C TRP A 73 8.20 5.51 -6.47
N ILE A 74 6.94 5.09 -6.51
CA ILE A 74 6.32 4.22 -5.49
C ILE A 74 6.41 2.73 -5.85
N ARG A 75 6.72 2.38 -7.11
CA ARG A 75 6.90 0.99 -7.55
C ARG A 75 7.85 0.16 -6.65
N PRO A 76 9.00 0.68 -6.18
CA PRO A 76 9.90 -0.09 -5.32
C PRO A 76 9.25 -0.59 -4.02
N PHE A 77 8.25 0.10 -3.49
CA PHE A 77 7.53 -0.36 -2.28
C PHE A 77 6.73 -1.62 -2.56
N VAL A 78 6.09 -1.71 -3.73
CA VAL A 78 5.36 -2.91 -4.16
C VAL A 78 6.34 -4.05 -4.44
N GLU A 79 7.44 -3.77 -5.15
CA GLU A 79 8.46 -4.78 -5.45
C GLU A 79 9.09 -5.39 -4.18
N CYS A 80 9.38 -4.56 -3.17
CA CYS A 80 9.88 -5.05 -1.88
C CYS A 80 8.82 -5.83 -1.08
N ARG A 81 7.55 -5.43 -1.14
CA ARG A 81 6.46 -6.07 -0.39
C ARG A 81 6.02 -7.41 -1.01
N PHE A 82 6.13 -7.54 -2.32
CA PHE A 82 5.69 -8.70 -3.10
C PHE A 82 6.86 -9.25 -3.94
N PRO A 83 7.88 -9.86 -3.31
CA PRO A 83 9.01 -10.46 -4.01
C PRO A 83 8.55 -11.48 -5.07
N ILE A 84 9.28 -11.50 -6.19
CA ILE A 84 9.11 -12.46 -7.27
C ILE A 84 9.81 -13.76 -6.86
N PHE A 85 9.09 -14.87 -6.92
CA PHE A 85 9.64 -16.22 -6.71
C PHE A 85 10.10 -16.88 -8.00
N GLY A 86 9.50 -16.49 -9.13
CA GLY A 86 9.92 -17.00 -10.43
C GLY A 86 9.15 -16.38 -11.58
N THR A 87 9.75 -16.46 -12.76
CA THR A 87 9.15 -16.04 -14.02
C THR A 87 9.33 -17.13 -15.07
N VAL A 88 8.35 -17.27 -15.95
CA VAL A 88 8.43 -18.16 -17.12
C VAL A 88 7.73 -17.51 -18.29
N GLU A 89 8.30 -17.65 -19.48
CA GLU A 89 7.66 -17.22 -20.73
C GLU A 89 7.14 -18.45 -21.47
N LEU A 90 5.86 -18.45 -21.80
CA LEU A 90 5.18 -19.53 -22.52
C LEU A 90 4.40 -18.92 -23.68
N ASP A 91 4.74 -19.29 -24.92
CA ASP A 91 4.09 -18.80 -26.14
C ASP A 91 3.93 -17.27 -26.19
N GLY A 92 4.95 -16.53 -25.73
CA GLY A 92 4.96 -15.06 -25.69
C GLY A 92 4.18 -14.43 -24.52
N VAL A 93 3.68 -15.25 -23.58
CA VAL A 93 3.07 -14.78 -22.33
C VAL A 93 4.09 -14.89 -21.20
N LEU A 94 4.39 -13.76 -20.54
CA LEU A 94 5.19 -13.74 -19.32
C LEU A 94 4.29 -14.05 -18.11
N LEU A 95 4.57 -15.15 -17.43
CA LEU A 95 3.97 -15.50 -16.16
C LEU A 95 4.96 -15.20 -15.03
N GLU A 96 4.50 -14.51 -14.00
CA GLU A 96 5.26 -14.17 -12.80
C GLU A 96 4.55 -14.71 -11.57
N ILE A 97 5.29 -15.41 -10.71
CA ILE A 97 4.81 -15.86 -9.41
C ILE A 97 5.42 -14.97 -8.35
N ARG A 98 4.57 -14.32 -7.55
CA ARG A 98 4.97 -13.46 -6.43
C ARG A 98 4.34 -13.94 -5.14
N SER A 99 4.95 -13.59 -4.02
CA SER A 99 4.24 -13.70 -2.74
C SER A 99 3.02 -12.78 -2.72
N ALA A 100 1.97 -13.16 -2.01
CA ALA A 100 0.91 -12.26 -1.57
C ALA A 100 1.26 -11.70 -0.19
N ALA A 101 0.58 -10.63 0.23
CA ALA A 101 0.70 -10.14 1.59
C ALA A 101 -0.01 -11.12 2.52
N GLU A 102 0.62 -11.46 3.63
CA GLU A 102 -0.01 -12.26 4.67
C GLU A 102 -0.93 -11.38 5.53
N PRO A 103 -2.19 -11.78 5.73
CA PRO A 103 -3.05 -11.10 6.68
C PRO A 103 -2.57 -11.43 8.09
N TRP A 104 -1.73 -10.58 8.65
CA TRP A 104 -1.39 -10.65 10.06
C TRP A 104 -2.62 -10.20 10.86
N PRO A 105 -3.21 -11.04 11.73
CA PRO A 105 -4.14 -10.55 12.72
C PRO A 105 -3.33 -9.69 13.67
N THR A 106 -3.21 -8.39 13.39
CA THR A 106 -2.73 -7.42 14.36
C THR A 106 -3.83 -7.28 15.41
N LEU A 107 -3.92 -8.26 16.31
CA LEU A 107 -4.62 -8.08 17.56
C LEU A 107 -3.83 -7.01 18.30
N GLY A 108 -4.36 -5.79 18.33
CA GLY A 108 -3.84 -4.75 19.22
C GLY A 108 -3.89 -5.26 20.66
N GLU A 109 -3.11 -4.66 21.57
CA GLU A 109 -3.10 -5.04 22.99
C GLU A 109 -4.54 -5.09 23.52
N GLU A 110 -5.03 -6.30 23.79
CA GLU A 110 -6.36 -6.52 24.34
C GLU A 110 -6.20 -6.74 25.84
N SER A 111 -6.70 -5.80 26.64
CA SER A 111 -6.70 -5.90 28.09
C SER A 111 -7.82 -6.84 28.54
N VAL A 112 -7.47 -8.11 28.77
CA VAL A 112 -8.37 -9.08 29.41
C VAL A 112 -8.09 -9.08 30.91
N GLY A 113 -8.84 -8.27 31.66
CA GLY A 113 -8.65 -8.11 33.10
C GLY A 113 -7.34 -7.42 33.47
N SER A 114 -6.49 -8.06 34.29
CA SER A 114 -5.18 -7.55 34.72
C SER A 114 -4.01 -8.03 33.87
N VAL A 115 -4.26 -8.79 32.80
CA VAL A 115 -3.22 -9.36 31.93
C VAL A 115 -3.24 -8.65 30.59
N VAL A 116 -2.06 -8.30 30.08
CA VAL A 116 -1.87 -7.82 28.71
C VAL A 116 -1.34 -8.98 27.89
N ALA A 117 -2.13 -9.44 26.92
CA ALA A 117 -1.68 -10.42 25.93
C ALA A 117 -1.18 -9.68 24.69
N ARG A 118 -0.01 -10.08 24.18
CA ARG A 118 0.55 -9.56 22.93
C ARG A 118 0.72 -10.73 21.97
N TYR A 119 0.00 -10.68 20.85
CA TYR A 119 0.24 -11.56 19.72
C TYR A 119 0.98 -10.73 18.66
N VAL A 120 2.15 -11.22 18.24
CA VAL A 120 2.91 -10.69 17.09
C VAL A 120 2.71 -11.65 15.94
#